data_AF-A0A7R9SZX1-F1
#
_entry.id   AF-A0A7R9SZX1-F1
#
_cell.length_a   1.000
_cell.length_b   1.000
_cell.length_c   1.000
_cell.angle_alpha   90.00
_cell.angle_beta   90.00
_cell.angle_gamma   90.00
#
_symmetry.space_group_name_H-M   'P 1'
#
loop_
_entity.id
_entity.type
_entity.pdbx_description
1 polymer ?
#
loop_
_entity_poly.entity_id
_entity_poly.type
_entity_poly.pdbx_seq_one_letter_code
_entity_poly.pdbx_strand_id
1 'polypeptide(L)'
;RDSFYCRNLGATPRAVPSSRVDDGVCDCCDGSDEAHGRKGTVCENTCTSEARARRETLMATLAEHRRGAKARGKAAGKANGKREGWIRERAALEREMSGKRERVEALRVEAEAAEEEERKIREEKEAEEAEAKEKIAADAVKAEDAENDAGAAERDVENSNVDEPEAPAEETDEERGKRIASQWISNDEKSA
;
A
#
# COMPACT_ATOMS: atom_id res chain seq x y z
N ARG A 1 -41.99 7.58 -53.31
CA ARG A 1 -42.89 8.01 -52.23
C ARG A 1 -42.81 9.52 -52.22
N ASP A 2 -43.90 10.18 -52.59
CA ASP A 2 -43.94 11.63 -52.68
C ASP A 2 -44.18 12.21 -51.28
N SER A 3 -43.48 13.31 -50.98
CA SER A 3 -43.58 14.03 -49.71
C SER A 3 -43.77 15.52 -49.95
N PHE A 4 -44.50 16.16 -49.03
CA PHE A 4 -44.68 17.60 -48.97
C PHE A 4 -43.79 18.16 -47.85
N TYR A 5 -43.17 19.31 -48.09
CA TYR A 5 -42.23 19.92 -47.16
C TYR A 5 -42.85 21.13 -46.47
N CYS A 6 -43.14 20.99 -45.17
CA CYS A 6 -43.52 22.10 -44.31
C CYS A 6 -42.27 22.93 -43.99
N ARG A 7 -42.30 24.23 -44.31
CA ARG A 7 -41.18 25.13 -43.96
C ARG A 7 -41.15 25.41 -42.47
N ASN A 8 -42.32 25.51 -41.83
CA ASN A 8 -42.47 25.70 -40.38
C ASN A 8 -41.56 26.82 -39.84
N LEU A 9 -41.65 28.01 -40.43
CA LEU A 9 -40.75 29.12 -40.10
C LEU A 9 -40.73 29.41 -38.60
N GLY A 10 -39.53 29.44 -38.02
CA GLY A 10 -39.33 29.60 -36.58
C GLY A 10 -39.41 28.30 -35.78
N ALA A 11 -40.00 27.24 -36.32
CA ALA A 11 -40.03 25.89 -35.76
C ALA A 11 -39.16 24.92 -36.58
N THR A 12 -39.36 23.62 -36.36
CA THR A 12 -38.59 22.58 -37.05
C THR A 12 -39.23 22.28 -38.40
N PRO A 13 -38.51 22.42 -39.52
CA PRO A 13 -39.03 21.99 -40.82
C PRO A 13 -39.28 20.49 -40.80
N ARG A 14 -40.34 20.04 -41.48
CA ARG A 14 -40.70 18.62 -41.51
C ARG A 14 -41.25 18.22 -42.88
N ALA A 15 -41.04 16.98 -43.24
CA ALA A 15 -41.67 16.39 -44.41
C ALA A 15 -42.88 15.55 -43.99
N VAL A 16 -44.01 15.75 -44.65
CA VAL A 16 -45.23 14.96 -44.47
C VAL A 16 -45.50 14.14 -45.74
N PRO A 17 -46.17 12.99 -45.66
CA PRO A 17 -46.55 12.23 -46.86
C PRO A 17 -47.51 13.05 -47.73
N SER A 18 -47.39 12.97 -49.06
CA SER A 18 -48.31 13.66 -49.97
C SER A 18 -49.78 13.24 -49.81
N SER A 19 -50.03 12.07 -49.20
CA SER A 19 -51.39 11.62 -48.85
C SER A 19 -52.07 12.48 -47.79
N ARG A 20 -51.30 13.29 -47.05
CA ARG A 20 -51.78 14.16 -45.97
C ARG A 20 -51.84 15.64 -46.36
N VAL A 21 -51.80 15.93 -47.66
CA VAL A 21 -51.96 17.29 -48.17
C VAL A 21 -53.41 17.47 -48.57
N ASP A 22 -54.04 18.50 -48.03
CA ASP A 22 -55.46 18.81 -48.17
C ASP A 22 -56.38 17.64 -47.78
N ASP A 23 -56.02 16.80 -46.80
CA ASP A 23 -56.83 15.67 -46.35
C ASP A 23 -57.86 16.06 -45.26
N GLY A 24 -57.72 17.28 -44.74
CA GLY A 24 -58.53 17.89 -43.70
C GLY A 24 -57.91 17.83 -42.30
N VAL A 25 -56.68 17.34 -42.15
CA VAL A 25 -55.94 17.23 -40.88
C VAL A 25 -54.76 18.20 -40.88
N CYS A 26 -54.69 19.09 -39.87
CA CYS A 26 -53.57 20.01 -39.71
C CYS A 26 -52.32 19.28 -39.21
N ASP A 27 -51.43 19.00 -40.13
CA ASP A 27 -50.19 18.30 -39.88
C ASP A 27 -49.05 19.32 -39.70
N CYS A 28 -48.83 20.26 -40.63
CA CYS A 28 -47.79 21.27 -40.48
C CYS A 28 -48.17 22.33 -39.42
N CYS A 29 -47.23 22.76 -38.57
CA CYS A 29 -47.50 23.83 -37.60
C CYS A 29 -47.77 25.18 -38.27
N ASP A 30 -47.35 25.36 -39.52
CA ASP A 30 -47.64 26.56 -40.31
C ASP A 30 -48.95 26.45 -41.12
N GLY A 31 -49.63 25.29 -41.05
CA GLY A 31 -50.85 24.98 -41.79
C GLY A 31 -50.67 24.87 -43.30
N SER A 32 -49.43 24.83 -43.80
CA SER A 32 -49.15 24.88 -45.25
C SER A 32 -49.61 23.64 -46.03
N ASP A 33 -49.89 22.54 -45.35
CA ASP A 33 -50.42 21.29 -45.87
C ASP A 33 -51.93 21.32 -46.17
N GLU A 34 -52.70 22.22 -45.55
CA GLU A 34 -54.15 22.35 -45.75
C GLU A 34 -54.49 23.70 -46.42
N ALA A 35 -53.66 24.12 -47.37
CA ALA A 35 -53.76 25.43 -48.00
C ALA A 35 -55.09 25.66 -48.75
N HIS A 36 -55.75 24.62 -49.25
CA HIS A 36 -57.02 24.74 -49.97
C HIS A 36 -58.25 24.63 -49.05
N GLY A 37 -58.07 24.40 -47.75
CA GLY A 37 -59.17 24.34 -46.78
C GLY A 37 -60.25 23.32 -47.12
N ARG A 38 -59.85 22.14 -47.65
CA ARG A 38 -60.83 21.09 -48.00
C ARG A 38 -61.61 20.68 -46.75
N LYS A 39 -62.90 20.41 -46.93
CA LYS A 39 -63.84 20.07 -45.84
C LYS A 39 -64.02 21.18 -44.78
N GLY A 40 -63.66 22.43 -45.09
CA GLY A 40 -63.82 23.55 -44.16
C GLY A 40 -62.74 23.60 -43.07
N THR A 41 -61.64 22.88 -43.23
CA THR A 41 -60.51 22.91 -42.30
C THR A 41 -59.76 24.24 -42.40
N VAL A 42 -59.51 24.90 -41.27
CA VAL A 42 -58.66 26.10 -41.16
C VAL A 42 -57.59 25.79 -40.12
N CYS A 43 -56.32 25.76 -40.55
CA CYS A 43 -55.19 25.46 -39.67
C CYS A 43 -54.57 26.74 -39.12
N GLU A 44 -54.47 26.83 -37.79
CA GLU A 44 -53.79 27.93 -37.12
C GLU A 44 -52.27 27.73 -37.14
N ASN A 45 -51.52 28.83 -37.19
CA ASN A 45 -50.06 28.76 -37.13
C ASN A 45 -49.57 28.65 -35.67
N THR A 46 -49.09 27.46 -35.29
CA THR A 46 -48.56 27.13 -33.96
C THR A 46 -47.03 27.10 -33.90
N CYS A 47 -46.32 27.40 -34.99
CA CYS A 47 -44.87 27.23 -35.04
C CYS A 47 -44.11 28.02 -33.98
N THR A 48 -44.57 29.23 -33.64
CA THR A 48 -43.90 30.06 -32.63
C THR A 48 -43.99 29.48 -31.22
N SER A 49 -45.12 28.88 -30.84
CA SER A 49 -45.30 28.27 -29.52
C SER A 49 -44.53 26.95 -29.41
N GLU A 50 -44.53 26.13 -30.46
CA GLU A 50 -43.70 24.92 -30.54
C GLU A 50 -42.21 25.23 -30.43
N ALA A 51 -41.74 26.25 -31.15
CA ALA A 51 -40.35 26.69 -31.10
C ALA A 51 -39.94 27.16 -29.70
N ARG A 52 -40.82 27.92 -29.03
CA ARG A 52 -40.61 28.38 -27.67
C ARG A 52 -40.49 27.20 -26.70
N ALA A 53 -41.42 26.26 -26.76
CA ALA A 53 -41.42 25.07 -25.91
C ALA A 53 -40.15 24.23 -26.14
N ARG A 54 -39.76 24.01 -27.40
CA ARG A 54 -38.52 23.30 -27.75
C ARG A 54 -37.28 24.01 -27.23
N ARG A 55 -37.23 25.34 -27.32
CA ARG A 55 -36.08 26.12 -26.81
C ARG A 55 -35.97 25.99 -25.30
N GLU A 56 -37.09 26.04 -24.59
CA GLU A 56 -37.13 25.90 -23.13
C GLU A 56 -36.62 24.52 -22.68
N THR A 57 -37.07 23.44 -23.32
CA THR A 57 -36.58 22.09 -23.02
C THR A 57 -35.09 21.92 -23.35
N LEU A 58 -34.62 22.48 -24.46
CA LEU A 58 -33.19 22.49 -24.81
C LEU A 58 -32.34 23.28 -23.79
N MET A 59 -32.84 24.40 -23.29
CA MET A 59 -32.13 25.17 -22.25
C MET A 59 -32.06 24.42 -20.93
N ALA A 60 -33.15 23.76 -20.53
CA ALA A 60 -33.19 22.94 -19.31
C ALA A 60 -32.21 21.76 -19.38
N THR A 61 -32.23 21.01 -20.48
CA THR A 61 -31.30 19.89 -20.71
C THR A 61 -29.85 20.37 -20.77
N LEU A 62 -29.56 21.49 -21.45
CA LEU A 62 -28.21 22.07 -21.45
C LEU A 62 -27.74 22.46 -20.04
N ALA A 63 -28.62 23.05 -19.23
CA ALA A 63 -28.30 23.40 -17.84
C ALA A 63 -28.02 22.18 -16.98
N GLU A 64 -28.76 21.09 -17.16
CA GLU A 64 -28.50 19.80 -16.53
C GLU A 64 -27.15 19.21 -16.94
N HIS A 65 -26.88 19.11 -18.25
CA HIS A 65 -25.61 18.60 -18.76
C HIS A 65 -24.42 19.42 -18.26
N ARG A 66 -24.53 20.76 -18.21
CA ARG A 66 -23.49 21.64 -17.66
C ARG A 66 -23.23 21.38 -16.18
N ARG A 67 -24.29 21.17 -15.38
CA ARG A 67 -24.15 20.79 -13.96
C ARG A 67 -23.43 19.45 -13.81
N GLY A 68 -23.83 18.45 -14.60
CA GLY A 68 -23.18 17.13 -14.63
C GLY A 68 -21.70 17.22 -15.03
N ALA A 69 -21.37 17.94 -16.11
CA ALA A 69 -20.00 18.12 -16.58
C ALA A 69 -19.11 18.79 -15.51
N LYS A 70 -19.60 19.83 -14.84
CA LYS A 70 -18.88 20.50 -13.75
C LYS A 70 -18.63 19.58 -12.57
N ALA A 71 -19.62 18.76 -12.19
CA ALA A 71 -19.47 17.78 -11.12
C ALA A 71 -18.43 16.71 -11.48
N ARG A 72 -18.48 16.16 -12.69
CA ARG A 72 -17.49 15.19 -13.19
C ARG A 72 -16.08 15.77 -13.24
N GLY A 73 -15.92 17.01 -13.71
CA GLY A 73 -14.62 17.70 -13.74
C GLY A 73 -14.01 17.85 -12.34
N LYS A 74 -14.80 18.24 -11.34
CA LYS A 74 -14.34 18.31 -9.93
C LYS A 74 -13.94 16.94 -9.38
N ALA A 75 -14.74 15.91 -9.65
CA ALA A 75 -14.44 14.54 -9.18
C ALA A 75 -13.15 14.00 -9.82
N ALA A 76 -12.98 14.21 -11.13
CA ALA A 76 -11.76 13.83 -11.86
C ALA A 76 -10.53 14.57 -11.32
N GLY A 77 -10.62 15.87 -11.06
CA GLY A 77 -9.53 16.65 -10.46
C GLY A 77 -9.12 16.12 -9.09
N LYS A 78 -10.08 15.81 -8.20
CA LYS A 78 -9.80 15.21 -6.88
C LYS A 78 -9.15 13.83 -7.01
N ALA A 79 -9.63 12.99 -7.92
CA ALA A 79 -9.09 11.65 -8.15
C ALA A 79 -7.65 11.72 -8.68
N ASN A 80 -7.39 12.61 -9.65
CA ASN A 80 -6.04 12.83 -10.19
C ASN A 80 -5.07 13.31 -9.11
N GLY A 81 -5.47 14.30 -8.28
CA GLY A 81 -4.64 14.78 -7.18
C GLY A 81 -4.28 13.69 -6.17
N LYS A 82 -5.25 12.83 -5.80
CA LYS A 82 -4.97 11.65 -4.94
C LYS A 82 -4.02 10.67 -5.61
N ARG A 83 -4.25 10.35 -6.90
CA ARG A 83 -3.40 9.42 -7.66
C ARG A 83 -1.96 9.91 -7.74
N GLU A 84 -1.75 11.20 -8.01
CA GLU A 84 -0.41 11.80 -7.98
C GLU A 84 0.22 11.72 -6.60
N GLY A 85 -0.57 11.94 -5.53
CA GLY A 85 -0.14 11.74 -4.15
C GLY A 85 0.39 10.32 -3.91
N TRP A 86 -0.41 9.31 -4.26
CA TRP A 86 -0.02 7.89 -4.12
C TRP A 86 1.19 7.50 -4.97
N ILE A 87 1.35 8.09 -6.16
CA ILE A 87 2.54 7.85 -7.00
C ILE A 87 3.79 8.39 -6.29
N ARG A 88 3.73 9.60 -5.72
CA ARG A 88 4.86 10.18 -4.99
C ARG A 88 5.19 9.39 -3.72
N GLU A 89 4.17 9.01 -2.97
CA GLU A 89 4.30 8.20 -1.76
C GLU A 89 4.92 6.84 -2.06
N ARG A 90 4.41 6.14 -3.10
CA ARG A 90 4.99 4.86 -3.54
C ARG A 90 6.46 5.01 -3.92
N ALA A 91 6.81 6.04 -4.70
CA ALA A 91 8.19 6.28 -5.09
C ALA A 91 9.10 6.63 -3.90
N ALA A 92 8.56 7.27 -2.86
CA ALA A 92 9.29 7.54 -1.62
C ALA A 92 9.52 6.25 -0.83
N LEU A 93 8.49 5.43 -0.65
CA LEU A 93 8.58 4.14 0.03
C LEU A 93 9.53 3.17 -0.71
N GLU A 94 9.48 3.12 -2.04
CA GLU A 94 10.41 2.31 -2.84
C GLU A 94 11.88 2.70 -2.58
N ARG A 95 12.18 4.00 -2.52
CA ARG A 95 13.53 4.51 -2.19
C ARG A 95 13.94 4.20 -0.75
N GLU A 96 13.01 4.33 0.20
CA GLU A 96 13.28 4.02 1.59
C GLU A 96 13.56 2.51 1.78
N MET A 97 12.76 1.66 1.12
CA MET A 97 12.95 0.22 1.13
C MET A 97 14.27 -0.19 0.48
N SER A 98 14.68 0.43 -0.63
CA SER A 98 15.97 0.12 -1.24
C SER A 98 17.12 0.51 -0.31
N GLY A 99 17.10 1.72 0.27
CA GLY A 99 18.15 2.15 1.19
C GLY A 99 18.21 1.32 2.48
N LYS A 100 17.06 0.88 3.01
CA LYS A 100 17.02 -0.05 4.14
C LYS A 100 17.60 -1.42 3.79
N ARG A 101 17.30 -1.95 2.59
CA ARG A 101 17.88 -3.21 2.11
C ARG A 101 19.40 -3.12 1.99
N GLU A 102 19.91 -2.06 1.37
CA GLU A 102 21.35 -1.82 1.24
C GLU A 102 22.04 -1.74 2.61
N ARG A 103 21.41 -1.06 3.58
CA ARG A 103 21.92 -1.01 4.97
C ARG A 103 21.96 -2.37 5.65
N VAL A 104 20.91 -3.17 5.49
CA VAL A 104 20.85 -4.53 6.06
C VAL A 104 21.95 -5.40 5.47
N GLU A 105 22.15 -5.35 4.15
CA GLU A 105 23.23 -6.12 3.52
C GLU A 105 24.62 -5.63 3.95
N ALA A 106 24.84 -4.32 4.06
CA ALA A 106 26.11 -3.78 4.55
C ALA A 106 26.41 -4.22 5.99
N LEU A 107 25.43 -4.11 6.89
CA LEU A 107 25.57 -4.55 8.28
C LEU A 107 25.78 -6.06 8.40
N ARG A 108 25.16 -6.85 7.51
CA ARG A 108 25.35 -8.29 7.48
C ARG A 108 26.79 -8.65 7.11
N VAL A 109 27.35 -8.03 6.08
CA VAL A 109 28.75 -8.24 5.67
C VAL A 109 29.71 -7.82 6.79
N GLU A 110 29.43 -6.69 7.45
CA GLU A 110 30.22 -6.23 8.60
C GLU A 110 30.16 -7.20 9.79
N ALA A 111 28.97 -7.73 10.09
CA ALA A 111 28.80 -8.75 11.13
C ALA A 111 29.54 -10.05 10.79
N GLU A 112 29.41 -10.56 9.56
CA GLU A 112 30.11 -11.76 9.11
C GLU A 112 31.64 -11.60 9.20
N ALA A 113 32.18 -10.41 8.85
CA ALA A 113 33.60 -10.10 8.98
C ALA A 113 34.05 -9.99 10.45
N ALA A 114 33.25 -9.37 11.31
CA ALA A 114 33.54 -9.26 12.74
C ALA A 114 33.54 -10.64 13.42
N GLU A 115 32.59 -11.52 13.08
CA GLU A 115 32.54 -12.89 13.56
C GLU A 115 33.76 -13.71 13.09
N GLU A 116 34.23 -13.51 11.86
CA GLU A 116 35.44 -14.19 11.37
C GLU A 116 36.70 -13.72 12.11
N GLU A 117 36.81 -12.42 12.36
CA GLU A 117 37.94 -11.86 13.12
C GLU A 117 37.93 -12.35 14.57
N GLU A 118 36.75 -12.39 15.21
CA GLU A 118 36.61 -12.94 16.56
C GLU A 118 37.01 -14.42 16.62
N ARG A 119 36.64 -15.21 15.60
CA ARG A 119 37.08 -16.61 15.47
C ARG A 119 38.60 -16.72 15.39
N LYS A 120 39.27 -15.92 14.55
CA LYS A 120 40.74 -15.95 14.41
C LYS A 120 41.43 -15.58 15.72
N ILE A 121 40.99 -14.51 16.38
CA ILE A 121 41.54 -14.08 17.67
C ILE A 121 41.37 -15.18 18.72
N ARG A 122 40.22 -15.87 18.74
CA ARG A 122 39.96 -16.97 19.66
C ARG A 122 40.86 -18.18 19.38
N GLU A 123 41.01 -18.58 18.12
CA GLU A 123 41.90 -19.68 17.71
C GLU A 123 43.36 -19.38 18.06
N GLU A 124 43.84 -18.15 17.83
CA GLU A 124 45.20 -17.72 18.20
C GLU A 124 45.42 -17.75 19.72
N LYS A 125 44.46 -17.26 20.51
CA LYS A 125 44.53 -17.32 21.97
C LYS A 125 44.52 -18.77 22.49
N GLU A 126 43.65 -19.63 21.95
CA GLU A 126 43.60 -21.05 22.30
C GLU A 126 44.94 -21.75 21.97
N ALA A 127 45.57 -21.40 20.84
CA ALA A 127 46.88 -21.91 20.45
C ALA A 127 48.02 -21.42 21.36
N GLU A 128 48.05 -20.13 21.70
CA GLU A 128 49.04 -19.56 22.63
C GLU A 128 48.90 -20.17 24.03
N GLU A 129 47.69 -20.33 24.53
CA GLU A 129 47.44 -21.01 25.81
C GLU A 129 47.87 -22.48 25.78
N ALA A 130 47.64 -23.19 24.68
CA ALA A 130 48.11 -24.56 24.51
C ALA A 130 49.65 -24.65 24.52
N GLU A 131 50.33 -23.77 23.79
CA GLU A 131 51.80 -23.70 23.77
C GLU A 131 52.37 -23.32 25.14
N ALA A 132 51.72 -22.39 25.86
CA ALA A 132 52.11 -22.02 27.22
C ALA A 132 51.94 -23.20 28.20
N LYS A 133 50.83 -23.94 28.12
CA LYS A 133 50.60 -25.15 28.91
C LYS A 133 51.63 -26.24 28.58
N GLU A 134 51.99 -26.41 27.32
CA GLU A 134 53.03 -27.37 26.90
C GLU A 134 54.42 -26.97 27.45
N LYS A 135 54.79 -25.68 27.39
CA LYS A 135 56.04 -25.18 27.98
C LYS A 135 56.07 -25.36 29.49
N ILE A 136 54.98 -25.03 30.19
CA ILE A 136 54.86 -25.25 31.64
C ILE A 136 54.97 -26.74 31.97
N ALA A 137 54.31 -27.62 31.19
CA ALA A 137 54.43 -29.06 31.38
C ALA A 137 55.86 -29.57 31.11
N ALA A 138 56.53 -29.08 30.06
CA ALA A 138 57.91 -29.45 29.74
C ALA A 138 58.91 -28.96 30.79
N ASP A 139 58.70 -27.76 31.34
CA ASP A 139 59.52 -27.21 32.43
C ASP A 139 59.25 -27.94 33.76
N ALA A 140 58.01 -28.36 34.03
CA ALA A 140 57.67 -29.22 35.17
C ALA A 140 58.34 -30.60 35.06
N VAL A 141 58.35 -31.22 33.89
CA VAL A 141 59.06 -32.50 33.65
C VAL A 141 60.57 -32.34 33.86
N LYS A 142 61.17 -31.23 33.40
CA LYS A 142 62.59 -30.93 33.68
C LYS A 142 62.88 -30.63 35.15
N ALA A 143 61.94 -30.01 35.86
CA ALA A 143 62.05 -29.77 37.29
C ALA A 143 61.95 -31.09 38.08
N GLU A 144 61.05 -32.00 37.70
CA GLU A 144 61.00 -33.36 38.27
C GLU A 144 62.26 -34.18 37.92
N ASP A 145 62.83 -34.05 36.72
CA ASP A 145 64.12 -34.67 36.37
C ASP A 145 65.31 -34.06 37.16
N ALA A 146 65.21 -32.79 37.59
CA ALA A 146 66.21 -32.12 38.42
C ALA A 146 66.06 -32.42 39.92
N GLU A 147 64.84 -32.64 40.41
CA GLU A 147 64.58 -33.06 41.81
C GLU A 147 64.79 -34.57 42.02
N ASN A 148 64.86 -35.37 40.96
CA ASN A 148 65.20 -36.80 41.04
C ASN A 148 66.72 -37.11 41.21
N ASP A 149 67.58 -36.12 41.45
CA ASP A 149 68.97 -36.31 41.94
C ASP A 149 69.16 -35.95 43.43
N ALA A 150 68.10 -35.61 44.17
CA ALA A 150 68.22 -35.38 45.61
C ALA A 150 66.99 -35.85 46.40
N GLY A 151 67.01 -37.14 46.74
CA GLY A 151 66.65 -37.63 48.07
C GLY A 151 65.21 -37.48 48.56
N ALA A 152 64.55 -38.65 48.66
CA ALA A 152 63.38 -38.99 49.47
C ALA A 152 62.97 -38.03 50.60
N ALA A 153 61.68 -37.66 50.64
CA ALA A 153 60.90 -37.58 51.88
C ALA A 153 59.39 -37.50 51.59
N GLU A 154 58.61 -38.37 52.26
CA GLU A 154 57.16 -38.28 52.40
C GLU A 154 56.74 -36.94 53.04
N ARG A 155 55.54 -36.46 52.70
CA ARG A 155 54.68 -35.71 53.64
C ARG A 155 53.22 -35.68 53.20
N ASP A 156 52.38 -36.20 54.08
CA ASP A 156 50.94 -35.96 54.16
C ASP A 156 50.62 -34.46 54.26
N VAL A 157 49.55 -34.02 53.60
CA VAL A 157 48.80 -32.82 53.97
C VAL A 157 47.31 -33.07 53.71
N GLU A 158 46.57 -33.23 54.82
CA GLU A 158 45.13 -32.97 54.91
C GLU A 158 44.78 -31.64 54.26
N ASN A 159 43.71 -31.60 53.45
CA ASN A 159 43.05 -30.33 53.18
C ASN A 159 41.53 -30.43 53.35
N SER A 160 41.08 -29.54 54.21
CA SER A 160 39.72 -29.26 54.66
C SER A 160 38.80 -28.83 53.52
N ASN A 161 37.61 -29.42 53.49
CA ASN A 161 36.46 -28.85 52.81
C ASN A 161 36.17 -27.46 53.41
N VAL A 162 36.15 -26.44 52.56
CA VAL A 162 35.60 -25.13 52.87
C VAL A 162 34.37 -24.95 51.98
N ASP A 163 33.21 -24.80 52.63
CA ASP A 163 31.91 -24.54 52.02
C ASP A 163 31.94 -23.32 51.07
N GLU A 164 31.39 -23.55 49.88
CA GLU A 164 31.15 -22.59 48.82
C GLU A 164 29.82 -21.85 49.10
N PRO A 165 29.76 -20.50 49.05
CA PRO A 165 28.48 -19.80 49.18
C PRO A 165 27.68 -19.89 47.88
N GLU A 166 26.44 -20.38 47.97
CA GLU A 166 25.48 -20.45 46.85
C GLU A 166 25.31 -19.08 46.16
N ALA A 167 25.59 -19.05 44.86
CA ALA A 167 25.23 -17.94 43.98
C ALA A 167 23.70 -17.90 43.75
N PRO A 168 23.08 -16.71 43.64
CA PRO A 168 21.64 -16.60 43.39
C PRO A 168 21.30 -17.20 42.03
N ALA A 169 20.30 -18.09 42.00
CA ALA A 169 19.82 -18.76 40.80
C ALA A 169 19.52 -17.75 39.67
N GLU A 170 20.23 -17.89 38.55
CA GLU A 170 19.94 -17.10 37.35
C GLU A 170 18.58 -17.49 36.77
N GLU A 171 17.78 -16.48 36.42
CA GLU A 171 16.46 -16.64 35.79
C GLU A 171 16.64 -17.41 34.48
N THR A 172 15.91 -18.51 34.33
CA THR A 172 16.00 -19.32 33.11
C THR A 172 15.45 -18.56 31.90
N ASP A 173 15.94 -18.87 30.70
CA ASP A 173 15.44 -18.28 29.45
C ASP A 173 13.92 -18.43 29.28
N GLU A 174 13.37 -19.52 29.84
CA GLU A 174 11.93 -19.81 29.83
C GLU A 174 11.15 -18.85 30.75
N GLU A 175 11.67 -18.54 31.93
CA GLU A 175 11.08 -17.57 32.87
C GLU A 175 11.17 -16.15 32.33
N ARG A 176 12.31 -15.79 31.73
CA ARG A 176 12.51 -14.51 31.03
C ARG A 176 11.52 -14.36 29.87
N GLY A 177 11.30 -15.42 29.10
CA GLY A 177 10.32 -15.45 28.01
C GLY A 177 8.89 -15.26 28.49
N LYS A 178 8.49 -15.95 29.56
CA LYS A 178 7.15 -15.83 30.17
C LYS A 178 6.88 -14.43 30.72
N ARG A 179 7.89 -13.81 31.35
CA ARG A 179 7.80 -12.44 31.89
C ARG A 179 7.69 -11.38 30.81
N ILE A 180 8.36 -11.56 29.67
CA ILE A 180 8.21 -10.65 28.54
C ILE A 180 6.82 -10.83 27.92
N ALA A 181 6.35 -12.06 27.73
CA ALA A 181 5.03 -12.33 27.13
C ALA A 181 3.86 -11.75 27.96
N SER A 182 3.94 -11.80 29.29
CA SER A 182 2.88 -11.30 30.17
C SER A 182 2.71 -9.77 30.14
N GLN A 183 3.68 -9.01 29.63
CA GLN A 183 3.54 -7.56 29.43
C GLN A 183 2.67 -7.19 28.22
N TRP A 184 2.46 -8.12 27.29
CA TRP A 184 1.74 -7.87 26.03
C TRP A 184 0.39 -8.59 25.93
N ILE A 185 0.12 -9.53 26.83
CA ILE A 185 -1.16 -10.23 26.91
C ILE A 185 -2.00 -9.57 28.01
N SER A 186 -2.77 -8.56 27.62
CA SER A 186 -3.89 -8.09 28.44
C SER A 186 -4.96 -9.18 28.48
N ASN A 187 -5.26 -9.72 29.66
CA ASN A 187 -6.42 -10.58 29.88
C ASN A 187 -7.72 -9.76 29.71
N ASP A 188 -8.21 -9.64 28.48
CA ASP A 188 -9.59 -9.25 28.20
C ASP A 188 -10.49 -10.49 28.24
N GLU A 189 -10.70 -11.04 29.43
CA GLU A 189 -11.84 -11.94 29.71
C GLU A 189 -12.55 -11.50 30.99
N LYS A 190 -13.12 -10.30 30.94
CA LYS A 190 -14.30 -9.93 31.73
C LYS A 190 -15.23 -9.06 30.88
N SER A 191 -16.01 -9.71 30.03
CA SER A 191 -17.41 -9.36 29.75
C SER A 191 -17.99 -10.31 28.70
N ALA A 192 -18.61 -11.38 29.17
CA ALA A 192 -19.71 -12.08 28.51
C ALA A 192 -20.66 -12.59 29.60
#